data_AF-X0ZK19-F1
#
_entry.id   AF-X0ZK19-F1
#
_cell.length_a   1.000
_cell.length_b   1.000
_cell.length_c   1.000
_cell.angle_alpha   90.00
_cell.angle_beta   90.00
_cell.angle_gamma   90.00
#
_symmetry.space_group_name_H-M   'P 1'
#
loop_
_entity.id
_entity.type
_entity.pdbx_description
1 polymer ?
#
loop_
_entity_poly.entity_id
_entity_poly.type
_entity_poly.pdbx_seq_one_letter_code
_entity_poly.pdbx_strand_id
1 'polypeptide(L)'
;MLISRKKFLKISGGALAGAALSNLWMPGLLKAASVKDGKGRLPIIWFQGQSCSGCVVSLANTEYPGIDEVLIEVITLDYQPTLMAAAGDVALDVIRRMIKDEKGQYILAIEGSIPLDAGGEYCTVGEVDEKPITALEWIKEIGNNALAVLAIGSCASWGGIPAASPNPTGAVPASEVIKDKPIINIPGCPPHPDWMVGTMVHVLKYGIPELDELDRP
;
A
#
# COMPACT_ATOMS: atom_id res chain seq x y z
N MET A 1 -7.08 -33.33 19.87
CA MET A 1 -8.48 -33.34 19.39
C MET A 1 -8.47 -33.82 17.94
N LEU A 2 -8.93 -35.04 17.65
CA LEU A 2 -8.86 -35.64 16.31
C LEU A 2 -10.07 -35.23 15.48
N ILE A 3 -9.85 -34.53 14.36
CA ILE A 3 -10.89 -34.12 13.42
C ILE A 3 -11.47 -35.38 12.75
N SER A 4 -12.80 -35.53 12.75
CA SER A 4 -13.46 -36.65 12.08
C SER A 4 -13.43 -36.51 10.55
N ARG A 5 -13.35 -37.62 9.83
CA ARG A 5 -13.34 -37.67 8.35
C ARG A 5 -14.43 -36.80 7.69
N LYS A 6 -15.66 -36.85 8.25
CA LYS A 6 -16.80 -36.06 7.76
C LYS A 6 -16.60 -34.56 7.97
N LYS A 7 -16.00 -34.16 9.09
CA LYS A 7 -15.71 -32.76 9.39
C LYS A 7 -14.55 -32.25 8.53
N PHE A 8 -13.52 -33.06 8.32
CA PHE A 8 -12.44 -32.77 7.37
C PHE A 8 -12.98 -32.53 5.96
N LEU A 9 -13.77 -33.46 5.41
CA LEU A 9 -14.33 -33.31 4.05
C LEU A 9 -15.25 -32.09 3.90
N LYS A 10 -16.02 -31.74 4.95
CA LYS A 10 -16.83 -30.51 4.93
C LYS A 10 -15.97 -29.24 4.92
N ILE A 11 -14.90 -29.21 5.71
CA ILE A 11 -13.98 -28.07 5.75
C ILE A 11 -13.24 -27.94 4.43
N SER A 12 -12.67 -29.04 3.92
CA SER A 12 -11.96 -29.04 2.64
C SER A 12 -12.88 -28.69 1.47
N GLY A 13 -14.11 -29.23 1.42
CA GLY A 13 -15.09 -28.90 0.40
C GLY A 13 -15.57 -27.45 0.48
N GLY A 14 -15.75 -26.92 1.69
CA GLY A 14 -16.10 -25.50 1.90
C GLY A 14 -14.97 -24.55 1.51
N ALA A 15 -13.71 -24.89 1.82
CA ALA A 15 -12.54 -24.11 1.42
C ALA A 15 -12.34 -24.13 -0.10
N LEU A 16 -12.49 -25.29 -0.74
CA LEU A 16 -12.46 -25.43 -2.21
C LEU A 16 -13.60 -24.66 -2.88
N ALA A 17 -14.82 -24.72 -2.33
CA ALA A 17 -15.94 -23.94 -2.85
C ALA A 17 -15.71 -22.43 -2.66
N GLY A 18 -15.14 -22.01 -1.53
CA GLY A 18 -14.78 -20.61 -1.28
C GLY A 18 -13.72 -20.10 -2.26
N ALA A 19 -12.65 -20.87 -2.47
CA ALA A 19 -11.60 -20.55 -3.43
C ALA A 19 -12.09 -20.61 -4.90
N ALA A 20 -13.00 -21.53 -5.21
CA ALA A 20 -13.58 -21.61 -6.55
C ALA A 20 -14.59 -20.47 -6.81
N LEU A 21 -15.38 -20.06 -5.80
CA LEU A 21 -16.26 -18.91 -5.90
C LEU A 21 -15.48 -17.60 -5.99
N SER A 22 -14.39 -17.44 -5.24
CA SER A 22 -13.51 -16.29 -5.38
C SER A 22 -12.99 -16.22 -6.82
N ASN A 23 -12.54 -17.34 -7.38
CA ASN A 23 -12.03 -17.50 -8.75
C ASN A 23 -13.08 -17.40 -9.87
N LEU A 24 -14.36 -17.22 -9.55
CA LEU A 24 -15.39 -16.94 -10.55
C LEU A 24 -15.97 -15.54 -10.41
N TRP A 25 -16.01 -14.99 -9.20
CA TRP A 25 -16.72 -13.75 -8.93
C TRP A 25 -15.80 -12.53 -8.86
N MET A 26 -14.52 -12.66 -8.50
CA MET A 26 -13.64 -11.50 -8.29
C MET A 26 -13.41 -10.65 -9.55
N PRO A 27 -13.06 -11.17 -10.75
CA PRO A 27 -12.79 -10.36 -11.94
C PRO A 27 -14.07 -9.78 -12.50
N GLY A 28 -15.18 -10.52 -12.41
CA GLY A 28 -16.50 -10.00 -12.74
C GLY A 28 -16.89 -8.84 -11.82
N LEU A 29 -16.58 -8.92 -10.53
CA LEU A 29 -16.82 -7.87 -9.56
C LEU A 29 -15.86 -6.68 -9.74
N LEU A 30 -14.59 -6.91 -10.04
CA LEU A 30 -13.57 -5.86 -10.33
C LEU A 30 -13.92 -5.10 -11.59
N LYS A 31 -14.19 -5.81 -12.68
CA LYS A 31 -14.64 -5.25 -13.95
C LYS A 31 -16.00 -4.56 -13.85
N ALA A 32 -16.93 -5.09 -13.05
CA ALA A 32 -18.20 -4.42 -12.79
C ALA A 32 -18.03 -3.18 -11.89
N ALA A 33 -17.04 -3.12 -11.00
CA ALA A 33 -16.83 -1.95 -10.17
C ALA A 33 -16.04 -0.84 -10.87
N SER A 34 -15.07 -1.18 -11.72
CA SER A 34 -14.34 -0.21 -12.55
C SER A 34 -15.24 0.39 -13.62
N VAL A 35 -16.16 -0.40 -14.21
CA VAL A 35 -17.01 0.02 -15.34
C VAL A 35 -18.40 0.49 -14.94
N LYS A 36 -19.04 -0.08 -13.90
CA LYS A 36 -20.49 0.10 -13.65
C LYS A 36 -20.83 1.21 -12.64
N ASP A 37 -19.88 1.59 -11.77
CA ASP A 37 -20.08 2.66 -10.77
C ASP A 37 -19.44 4.00 -11.15
N GLY A 38 -18.74 4.09 -12.29
CA GLY A 38 -18.10 5.34 -12.76
C GLY A 38 -16.97 5.85 -11.86
N LYS A 39 -16.48 5.05 -10.90
CA LYS A 39 -15.46 5.47 -9.91
C LYS A 39 -14.02 5.45 -10.42
N GLY A 40 -13.76 4.96 -11.63
CA GLY A 40 -12.41 4.90 -12.20
C GLY A 40 -11.48 3.94 -11.46
N ARG A 41 -10.17 4.16 -11.57
CA ARG A 41 -9.12 3.42 -10.86
C ARG A 41 -8.64 4.23 -9.65
N LEU A 42 -8.21 3.56 -8.59
CA LEU A 42 -7.70 4.22 -7.38
C LEU A 42 -6.32 4.85 -7.66
N PRO A 43 -6.16 6.19 -7.65
CA PRO A 43 -4.86 6.81 -7.86
C PRO A 43 -3.97 6.57 -6.64
N ILE A 44 -2.78 6.02 -6.84
CA ILE A 44 -1.84 5.66 -5.78
C ILE A 44 -0.48 6.29 -6.07
N ILE A 45 0.03 7.01 -5.08
CA ILE A 45 1.46 7.30 -4.94
C ILE A 45 2.05 6.25 -4.00
N TRP A 46 2.88 5.36 -4.52
CA TRP A 46 3.59 4.35 -3.73
C TRP A 46 5.00 4.84 -3.40
N PHE A 47 5.19 5.26 -2.17
CA PHE A 47 6.42 5.86 -1.71
C PHE A 47 7.21 4.91 -0.81
N GLN A 48 8.52 4.81 -1.05
CA GLN A 48 9.42 3.94 -0.30
C GLN A 48 10.27 4.76 0.68
N GLY A 49 10.14 4.47 1.98
CA GLY A 49 11.03 4.96 3.03
C GLY A 49 12.20 4.00 3.27
N GLN A 50 12.45 3.62 4.52
CA GLN A 50 13.40 2.54 4.87
C GLN A 50 12.80 1.17 4.52
N SER A 51 12.87 0.85 3.23
CA SER A 51 12.24 -0.32 2.60
C SER A 51 13.28 -1.33 2.11
N CYS A 52 12.88 -2.61 2.06
CA CYS A 52 13.62 -3.68 1.38
C CYS A 52 13.02 -4.04 0.00
N SER A 53 12.01 -3.29 -0.45
CA SER A 53 11.20 -3.54 -1.67
C SER A 53 10.43 -4.87 -1.66
N GLY A 54 10.45 -5.61 -0.54
CA GLY A 54 9.77 -6.88 -0.42
C GLY A 54 8.24 -6.76 -0.51
N CYS A 55 7.65 -5.61 -0.16
CA CYS A 55 6.20 -5.45 -0.23
C CYS A 55 5.73 -5.24 -1.67
N VAL A 56 6.45 -4.43 -2.47
CA VAL A 56 6.12 -4.28 -3.89
C VAL A 56 6.38 -5.56 -4.69
N VAL A 57 7.43 -6.32 -4.37
CA VAL A 57 7.65 -7.65 -4.95
C VAL A 57 6.54 -8.62 -4.55
N SER A 58 6.07 -8.57 -3.30
CA SER A 58 4.93 -9.39 -2.86
C SER A 58 3.65 -9.02 -3.61
N LEU A 59 3.37 -7.73 -3.80
CA LEU A 59 2.23 -7.26 -4.60
C LEU A 59 2.29 -7.80 -6.03
N ALA A 60 3.47 -7.78 -6.66
CA ALA A 60 3.66 -8.28 -8.01
C ALA A 60 3.40 -9.79 -8.14
N ASN A 61 3.43 -10.55 -7.05
CA ASN A 61 3.12 -11.99 -7.01
C ASN A 61 1.63 -12.29 -6.80
N THR A 62 0.73 -11.31 -6.92
CA THR A 62 -0.72 -11.57 -6.87
C THR A 62 -1.14 -12.51 -8.01
N GLU A 63 -1.89 -13.57 -7.68
CA GLU A 63 -2.39 -14.53 -8.66
C GLU A 63 -3.77 -14.14 -9.19
N TYR A 64 -4.66 -13.68 -8.31
CA TYR A 64 -6.04 -13.43 -8.67
C TYR A 64 -6.69 -12.26 -7.89
N PRO A 65 -6.89 -11.09 -8.53
CA PRO A 65 -6.48 -10.75 -9.89
C PRO A 65 -4.97 -10.79 -10.09
N GLY A 66 -4.52 -11.02 -11.33
CA GLY A 66 -3.12 -10.89 -11.71
C GLY A 66 -2.65 -9.44 -11.61
N ILE A 67 -1.32 -9.22 -11.52
CA ILE A 67 -0.77 -7.87 -11.33
C ILE A 67 -1.10 -6.92 -12.49
N ASP A 68 -1.20 -7.45 -13.71
CA ASP A 68 -1.63 -6.72 -14.89
C ASP A 68 -3.07 -6.21 -14.75
N GLU A 69 -3.99 -7.06 -14.30
CA GLU A 69 -5.37 -6.66 -14.02
C GLU A 69 -5.45 -5.65 -12.87
N VAL A 70 -4.64 -5.82 -11.81
CA VAL A 70 -4.57 -4.83 -10.72
C VAL A 70 -4.17 -3.45 -11.24
N LEU A 71 -3.12 -3.36 -12.07
CA LEU A 71 -2.61 -2.10 -12.61
C LEU A 71 -3.52 -1.47 -13.68
N ILE A 72 -4.33 -2.27 -14.36
CA ILE A 72 -5.21 -1.82 -15.45
C ILE A 72 -6.64 -1.53 -14.96
N GLU A 73 -7.13 -2.25 -13.95
CA GLU A 73 -8.54 -2.20 -13.55
C GLU A 73 -8.76 -1.70 -12.12
N VAL A 74 -7.78 -1.82 -11.22
CA VAL A 74 -7.95 -1.50 -9.80
C VAL A 74 -7.28 -0.19 -9.42
N ILE A 75 -5.99 -0.04 -9.73
CA ILE A 75 -5.19 1.10 -9.30
C ILE A 75 -4.59 1.84 -10.49
N THR A 76 -4.39 3.15 -10.36
CA THR A 76 -3.42 3.89 -11.18
C THR A 76 -2.19 4.06 -10.31
N LEU A 77 -1.09 3.38 -10.65
CA LEU A 77 0.16 3.47 -9.93
C LEU A 77 1.06 4.53 -10.59
N ASP A 78 0.80 5.79 -10.28
CA ASP A 78 1.45 6.94 -10.93
C ASP A 78 2.93 7.07 -10.56
N TYR A 79 3.25 6.87 -9.28
CA TYR A 79 4.62 6.89 -8.79
C TYR A 79 4.90 5.59 -8.02
N GLN A 80 5.90 4.84 -8.50
CA GLN A 80 6.49 3.72 -7.78
C GLN A 80 7.91 3.51 -8.29
N PRO A 81 8.95 3.74 -7.47
CA PRO A 81 10.33 3.89 -7.96
C PRO A 81 10.98 2.59 -8.45
N THR A 82 10.40 1.42 -8.19
CA THR A 82 10.94 0.11 -8.62
C THR A 82 10.48 -0.29 -10.02
N LEU A 83 9.27 0.10 -10.43
CA LEU A 83 8.60 -0.37 -11.65
C LEU A 83 8.35 0.74 -12.67
N MET A 84 8.33 2.01 -12.25
CA MET A 84 8.01 3.11 -13.15
C MET A 84 9.09 3.33 -14.20
N ALA A 85 8.68 3.80 -15.39
CA ALA A 85 9.60 4.06 -16.50
C ALA A 85 10.36 5.39 -16.36
N ALA A 86 9.76 6.39 -15.72
CA ALA A 86 10.39 7.70 -15.51
C ALA A 86 11.42 7.64 -14.36
N ALA A 87 12.44 8.50 -14.43
CA ALA A 87 13.49 8.60 -13.43
C ALA A 87 13.89 10.06 -13.20
N GLY A 88 14.58 10.33 -12.08
CA GLY A 88 15.06 11.66 -11.72
C GLY A 88 13.93 12.68 -11.63
N ASP A 89 14.17 13.89 -12.13
CA ASP A 89 13.20 15.00 -12.05
C ASP A 89 11.85 14.67 -12.68
N VAL A 90 11.85 13.92 -13.79
CA VAL A 90 10.61 13.51 -14.46
C VAL A 90 9.75 12.64 -13.55
N ALA A 91 10.36 11.78 -12.73
CA ALA A 91 9.63 10.98 -11.74
C ALA A 91 9.10 11.85 -10.59
N LEU A 92 9.90 12.82 -10.11
CA LEU A 92 9.48 13.74 -9.05
C LEU A 92 8.36 14.67 -9.49
N ASP A 93 8.35 15.08 -10.76
CA ASP A 93 7.28 15.90 -11.33
C ASP A 93 5.92 15.17 -11.34
N VAL A 94 5.90 13.84 -11.40
CA VAL A 94 4.66 13.06 -11.23
C VAL A 94 4.10 13.28 -9.83
N ILE A 95 4.93 13.19 -8.78
CA ILE A 95 4.50 13.45 -7.40
C ILE A 95 3.93 14.88 -7.29
N ARG A 96 4.67 15.88 -7.78
CA ARG A 96 4.27 17.29 -7.73
C ARG A 96 2.96 17.55 -8.48
N ARG A 97 2.80 16.97 -9.68
CA ARG A 97 1.57 17.02 -10.48
C ARG A 97 0.39 16.48 -9.68
N MET A 98 0.53 15.29 -9.09
CA MET A 98 -0.55 14.68 -8.32
C MET A 98 -0.92 15.47 -7.07
N ILE A 99 0.07 15.99 -6.32
CA ILE A 99 -0.18 16.87 -5.17
C ILE A 99 -0.99 18.09 -5.58
N LYS A 100 -0.69 18.68 -6.75
CA LYS A 100 -1.34 19.89 -7.25
C LYS A 100 -2.73 19.62 -7.84
N ASP A 101 -2.84 18.65 -8.74
CA ASP A 101 -4.00 18.47 -9.61
C ASP A 101 -5.01 17.46 -9.04
N GLU A 102 -4.56 16.55 -8.17
CA GLU A 102 -5.34 15.43 -7.61
C GLU A 102 -5.43 15.49 -6.07
N LYS A 103 -5.23 16.68 -5.49
CA LYS A 103 -5.30 16.92 -4.05
C LYS A 103 -6.59 16.36 -3.43
N GLY A 104 -6.43 15.53 -2.40
CA GLY A 104 -7.52 14.90 -1.67
C GLY A 104 -8.20 13.76 -2.42
N GLN A 105 -7.67 13.33 -3.56
CA GLN A 105 -8.29 12.31 -4.43
C GLN A 105 -7.41 11.06 -4.60
N TYR A 106 -6.13 11.12 -4.25
CA TYR A 106 -5.22 9.97 -4.31
C TYR A 106 -4.94 9.36 -2.92
N ILE A 107 -4.47 8.12 -2.94
CA ILE A 107 -3.98 7.39 -1.77
C ILE A 107 -2.45 7.43 -1.74
N LEU A 108 -1.89 7.66 -0.55
CA LEU A 108 -0.46 7.47 -0.30
C LEU A 108 -0.24 6.06 0.24
N ALA A 109 0.42 5.19 -0.52
CA ALA A 109 0.92 3.92 -0.01
C ALA A 109 2.37 4.10 0.46
N ILE A 110 2.62 3.88 1.75
CA ILE A 110 3.96 3.98 2.34
C ILE A 110 4.49 2.56 2.51
N GLU A 111 5.64 2.27 1.91
CA GLU A 111 6.41 1.05 2.12
C GLU A 111 7.71 1.39 2.88
N GLY A 112 7.93 0.74 4.02
CA GLY A 112 9.09 1.00 4.89
C GLY A 112 8.81 2.00 6.01
N SER A 113 9.70 2.02 7.01
CA SER A 113 9.62 2.97 8.13
C SER A 113 10.17 4.33 7.74
N ILE A 114 9.95 5.33 8.59
CA ILE A 114 10.34 6.71 8.33
C ILE A 114 11.36 7.12 9.40
N PRO A 115 12.61 7.47 9.05
CA PRO A 115 13.58 7.92 10.03
C PRO A 115 13.31 9.38 10.42
N LEU A 116 13.31 9.67 11.72
CA LEU A 116 13.17 11.03 12.25
C LEU A 116 14.50 11.65 12.68
N ASP A 117 15.48 10.82 13.07
CA ASP A 117 16.77 11.32 13.53
C ASP A 117 17.55 11.96 12.39
N ALA A 118 18.49 12.84 12.75
CA ALA A 118 19.25 13.66 11.79
C ALA A 118 18.36 14.40 10.77
N GLY A 119 17.14 14.79 11.16
CA GLY A 119 16.20 15.47 10.26
C GLY A 119 15.68 14.59 9.12
N GLY A 120 15.81 13.27 9.20
CA GLY A 120 15.40 12.34 8.14
C GLY A 120 16.50 11.97 7.14
N GLU A 121 17.73 12.46 7.32
CA GLU A 121 18.86 12.23 6.39
C GLU A 121 19.23 10.74 6.20
N TYR A 122 18.82 9.85 7.11
CA TYR A 122 19.00 8.40 6.95
C TYR A 122 18.18 7.80 5.79
N CYS A 123 17.27 8.55 5.17
CA CYS A 123 16.55 8.13 3.97
C CYS A 123 16.23 9.35 3.08
N THR A 124 16.98 9.49 1.99
CA THR A 124 16.78 10.53 0.96
C THR A 124 16.29 9.90 -0.34
N VAL A 125 15.29 10.51 -0.97
CA VAL A 125 14.65 9.99 -2.20
C VAL A 125 14.54 11.11 -3.23
N GLY A 126 15.52 11.15 -4.13
CA GLY A 126 15.63 12.19 -5.15
C GLY A 126 16.29 13.47 -4.66
N GLU A 127 16.23 14.50 -5.50
CA GLU A 127 16.91 15.77 -5.32
C GLU A 127 16.01 16.92 -5.80
N VAL A 128 16.07 18.07 -5.14
CA VAL A 128 15.40 19.31 -5.56
C VAL A 128 16.41 20.44 -5.42
N ASP A 129 16.61 21.23 -6.48
CA ASP A 129 17.58 22.33 -6.51
C ASP A 129 18.99 21.91 -6.04
N GLU A 130 19.48 20.77 -6.53
CA GLU A 130 20.79 20.19 -6.19
C GLU A 130 20.92 19.75 -4.71
N LYS A 131 19.81 19.60 -3.99
CA LYS A 131 19.79 19.15 -2.59
C LYS A 131 18.97 17.87 -2.42
N PRO A 132 19.49 16.87 -1.68
CA PRO A 132 18.71 15.69 -1.35
C PRO A 132 17.44 16.09 -0.61
N ILE A 133 16.32 15.47 -1.00
CA ILE A 133 15.05 15.60 -0.29
C ILE A 133 14.79 14.30 0.47
N THR A 134 14.44 14.43 1.75
CA THR A 134 14.25 13.26 2.63
C THR A 134 12.92 12.57 2.34
N ALA A 135 12.86 11.27 2.62
CA ALA A 135 11.60 10.53 2.63
C ALA A 135 10.59 11.13 3.62
N LEU A 136 11.07 11.67 4.75
CA LEU A 136 10.25 12.35 5.75
C LEU A 136 9.54 13.59 5.16
N GLU A 137 10.26 14.41 4.41
CA GLU A 137 9.70 15.60 3.74
C GLU A 137 8.66 15.21 2.70
N TRP A 138 8.98 14.28 1.81
CA TRP A 138 8.04 13.79 0.80
C TRP A 138 6.78 13.20 1.43
N ILE A 139 6.93 12.30 2.41
CA ILE A 139 5.79 11.64 3.04
C ILE A 139 4.88 12.67 3.73
N LYS A 140 5.44 13.68 4.40
CA LYS A 140 4.64 14.78 4.97
C LYS A 140 3.88 15.55 3.90
N GLU A 141 4.56 15.96 2.83
CA GLU A 141 3.95 16.75 1.77
C GLU A 141 2.83 15.97 1.05
N ILE A 142 3.12 14.73 0.63
CA ILE A 142 2.17 13.85 -0.05
C ILE A 142 1.03 13.50 0.92
N GLY A 143 1.35 13.09 2.14
CA GLY A 143 0.36 12.66 3.14
C GLY A 143 -0.64 13.76 3.51
N ASN A 144 -0.19 15.01 3.67
CA ASN A 144 -1.08 16.14 3.95
C ASN A 144 -2.13 16.37 2.84
N ASN A 145 -1.80 16.01 1.61
CA ASN A 145 -2.66 16.20 0.44
C ASN A 145 -3.36 14.90 -0.01
N ALA A 146 -3.06 13.75 0.60
CA ALA A 146 -3.73 12.49 0.31
C ALA A 146 -5.16 12.42 0.88
N LEU A 147 -5.98 11.53 0.33
CA LEU A 147 -7.29 11.15 0.86
C LEU A 147 -7.14 10.27 2.13
N ALA A 148 -6.28 9.26 2.04
CA ALA A 148 -5.94 8.32 3.11
C ALA A 148 -4.54 7.72 2.86
N VAL A 149 -4.01 7.04 3.88
CA VAL A 149 -2.70 6.39 3.83
C VAL A 149 -2.85 4.88 3.97
N LEU A 150 -2.19 4.13 3.09
CA LEU A 150 -1.98 2.69 3.28
C LEU A 150 -0.55 2.49 3.81
N ALA A 151 -0.42 2.03 5.05
CA ALA A 151 0.87 1.66 5.62
C ALA A 151 1.16 0.19 5.28
N ILE A 152 1.94 -0.01 4.21
CA ILE A 152 2.22 -1.32 3.63
C ILE A 152 3.44 -1.95 4.29
N GLY A 153 3.24 -3.12 4.89
CA GLY A 153 4.27 -3.89 5.57
C GLY A 153 4.51 -3.45 7.00
N SER A 154 5.05 -4.37 7.80
CA SER A 154 5.26 -4.14 9.24
C SER A 154 6.17 -2.94 9.54
N CYS A 155 7.07 -2.58 8.61
CA CYS A 155 7.91 -1.38 8.75
C CYS A 155 7.09 -0.09 8.70
N ALA A 156 6.15 0.03 7.76
CA ALA A 156 5.29 1.21 7.68
C ALA A 156 4.20 1.20 8.76
N SER A 157 3.64 0.03 9.08
CA SER A 157 2.57 -0.07 10.10
C SER A 157 3.08 0.17 11.51
N TRP A 158 4.27 -0.38 11.87
CA TRP A 158 4.75 -0.41 13.25
C TRP A 158 6.24 -0.07 13.43
N GLY A 159 6.92 0.41 12.40
CA GLY A 159 8.36 0.68 12.41
C GLY A 159 9.22 -0.54 12.02
N GLY A 160 8.79 -1.76 12.37
CA GLY A 160 9.38 -3.01 11.89
C GLY A 160 10.86 -3.22 12.24
N ILE A 161 11.61 -3.87 11.34
CA ILE A 161 13.04 -4.18 11.56
C ILE A 161 13.88 -2.90 11.80
N PRO A 162 13.72 -1.81 11.03
CA PRO A 162 14.52 -0.59 11.26
C PRO A 162 14.28 0.06 12.63
N ALA A 163 13.06 -0.06 13.19
CA ALA A 163 12.72 0.48 14.49
C ALA A 163 13.08 -0.45 15.67
N ALA A 164 13.56 -1.66 15.41
CA ALA A 164 14.02 -2.57 16.46
C ALA A 164 15.25 -1.99 17.18
N SER A 165 15.43 -2.36 18.45
CA SER A 165 16.59 -1.94 19.24
C SER A 165 17.90 -2.23 18.49
N PRO A 166 18.83 -1.26 18.38
CA PRO A 166 18.88 0.02 19.12
C PRO A 166 18.21 1.22 18.42
N ASN A 167 17.52 1.03 17.30
CA ASN A 167 16.90 2.08 16.47
C ASN A 167 17.80 3.30 16.22
N PRO A 168 18.97 3.14 15.57
CA PRO A 168 19.95 4.21 15.42
C PRO A 168 19.53 5.32 14.45
N THR A 169 18.38 5.19 13.79
CA THR A 169 17.88 6.14 12.79
C THR A 169 16.61 6.86 13.22
N GLY A 170 16.11 6.56 14.43
CA GLY A 170 14.81 7.05 14.89
C GLY A 170 13.66 6.64 13.95
N ALA A 171 13.70 5.40 13.45
CA ALA A 171 12.68 4.86 12.56
C ALA A 171 11.34 4.75 13.28
N VAL A 172 10.29 5.26 12.66
CA VAL A 172 8.92 5.25 13.18
C VAL A 172 7.91 4.74 12.13
N PRO A 173 6.72 4.28 12.54
CA PRO A 173 5.64 3.97 11.61
C PRO A 173 5.04 5.23 10.96
N ALA A 174 4.24 5.02 9.92
CA ALA A 174 3.48 6.06 9.23
C ALA A 174 2.62 6.90 10.17
N SER A 175 2.00 6.27 11.18
CA SER A 175 1.13 6.91 12.17
C SER A 175 1.86 7.88 13.11
N GLU A 176 3.19 7.87 13.16
CA GLU A 176 3.95 8.89 13.89
C GLU A 176 4.21 10.15 13.06
N VAL A 177 4.11 10.06 11.74
CA VAL A 177 4.40 11.16 10.82
C VAL A 177 3.13 11.82 10.29
N ILE A 178 2.11 11.01 9.97
CA ILE A 178 0.83 11.48 9.47
C ILE A 178 -0.21 11.34 10.58
N LYS A 179 -0.82 12.45 10.98
CA LYS A 179 -1.79 12.48 12.11
C LYS A 179 -3.21 12.85 11.67
N ASP A 180 -3.36 13.57 10.56
CA ASP A 180 -4.63 14.17 10.13
C ASP A 180 -5.33 13.40 9.00
N LYS A 181 -4.90 12.16 8.73
CA LYS A 181 -5.46 11.30 7.68
C LYS A 181 -5.80 9.93 8.24
N PRO A 182 -6.84 9.27 7.73
CA PRO A 182 -7.05 7.86 8.02
C PRO A 182 -5.85 7.03 7.58
N ILE A 183 -5.38 6.14 8.44
CA ILE A 183 -4.29 5.21 8.18
C ILE A 183 -4.86 3.80 8.22
N ILE A 184 -4.56 3.02 7.17
CA ILE A 184 -4.95 1.62 7.08
C ILE A 184 -3.64 0.80 7.10
N ASN A 185 -3.45 0.03 8.16
CA ASN A 185 -2.29 -0.84 8.32
C ASN A 185 -2.51 -2.15 7.56
N ILE A 186 -1.61 -2.45 6.62
CA ILE A 186 -1.55 -3.74 5.92
C ILE A 186 -0.21 -4.40 6.27
N PRO A 187 -0.08 -4.96 7.49
CA PRO A 187 1.20 -5.45 8.00
C PRO A 187 1.61 -6.78 7.36
N GLY A 188 2.80 -7.24 7.73
CA GLY A 188 3.47 -8.42 7.18
C GLY A 188 4.86 -8.06 6.68
N CYS A 189 5.79 -9.02 6.66
CA CYS A 189 7.18 -8.77 6.26
C CYS A 189 7.67 -9.85 5.28
N PRO A 190 7.11 -9.91 4.05
CA PRO A 190 6.14 -8.96 3.47
C PRO A 190 4.67 -9.34 3.74
N PRO A 191 3.71 -8.41 3.54
CA PRO A 191 2.28 -8.72 3.51
C PRO A 191 1.95 -9.70 2.38
N HIS A 192 0.92 -10.51 2.55
CA HIS A 192 0.40 -11.33 1.46
C HIS A 192 -0.22 -10.44 0.35
N PRO A 193 -0.03 -10.74 -0.95
CA PRO A 193 -0.61 -9.95 -2.05
C PRO A 193 -2.11 -9.73 -1.90
N ASP A 194 -2.87 -10.78 -1.57
CA ASP A 194 -4.33 -10.69 -1.39
C ASP A 194 -4.76 -9.69 -0.32
N TRP A 195 -3.95 -9.47 0.73
CA TRP A 195 -4.28 -8.48 1.77
C TRP A 195 -4.14 -7.06 1.21
N MET A 196 -3.10 -6.81 0.43
CA MET A 196 -2.88 -5.52 -0.22
C MET A 196 -3.96 -5.26 -1.28
N VAL A 197 -4.14 -6.20 -2.22
CA VAL A 197 -5.12 -6.08 -3.30
C VAL A 197 -6.53 -6.00 -2.74
N GLY A 198 -6.91 -6.89 -1.81
CA GLY A 198 -8.23 -6.89 -1.18
C GLY A 198 -8.56 -5.56 -0.51
N THR A 199 -7.59 -4.97 0.20
CA THR A 199 -7.77 -3.65 0.83
C THR A 199 -7.91 -2.54 -0.22
N MET A 200 -7.07 -2.49 -1.25
CA MET A 200 -7.17 -1.50 -2.32
C MET A 200 -8.51 -1.59 -3.06
N VAL A 201 -8.97 -2.80 -3.34
CA VAL A 201 -10.26 -3.09 -3.95
C VAL A 201 -11.41 -2.64 -3.06
N HIS A 202 -11.31 -2.88 -1.74
CA HIS A 202 -12.30 -2.40 -0.79
C HIS A 202 -12.36 -0.87 -0.77
N VAL A 203 -11.19 -0.21 -0.66
CA VAL A 203 -11.06 1.25 -0.68
C VAL A 203 -11.69 1.85 -1.94
N LEU A 204 -11.40 1.28 -3.10
CA LEU A 204 -11.96 1.73 -4.37
C LEU A 204 -13.50 1.65 -4.41
N LYS A 205 -14.08 0.54 -3.94
CA LYS A 205 -15.52 0.29 -4.09
C LYS A 205 -16.35 0.90 -2.99
N TYR A 206 -15.91 0.72 -1.76
CA TYR A 206 -16.69 0.94 -0.55
C TYR A 206 -16.06 2.01 0.35
N GLY A 207 -14.84 2.45 0.06
CA GLY A 207 -14.08 3.35 0.93
C GLY A 207 -13.33 2.59 2.02
N ILE A 208 -12.94 3.32 3.06
CA ILE A 208 -12.10 2.81 4.15
C ILE A 208 -12.83 1.64 4.86
N PRO A 209 -12.20 0.46 5.00
CA PRO A 209 -12.79 -0.68 5.69
C PRO A 209 -12.92 -0.42 7.20
N GLU A 210 -13.71 -1.26 7.88
CA GLU A 210 -13.64 -1.32 9.34
C GLU A 210 -12.23 -1.77 9.76
N LEU A 211 -11.70 -1.16 10.81
CA LEU A 211 -10.35 -1.44 11.29
C LEU A 211 -10.39 -1.95 12.73
N ASP A 212 -9.47 -2.85 13.07
CA ASP A 212 -9.24 -3.29 14.44
C ASP A 212 -8.47 -2.25 15.28
N GLU A 213 -8.16 -2.60 16.52
CA GLU A 213 -7.43 -1.74 17.47
C GLU A 213 -5.98 -1.41 17.05
N LEU A 214 -5.46 -2.07 16.00
CA LEU A 214 -4.15 -1.84 15.41
C LEU A 214 -4.26 -1.23 13.99
N ASP A 215 -5.42 -0.66 13.67
CA ASP A 215 -5.76 -0.05 12.38
C ASP A 215 -5.69 -1.01 11.19
N ARG A 216 -5.89 -2.32 11.41
CA ARG A 216 -5.89 -3.35 10.34
C ARG A 216 -7.31 -3.69 9.88
N PRO A 217 -7.54 -3.90 8.57
CA PRO A 217 -8.80 -4.47 8.08
C PRO A 217 -9.11 -5.89 8.62
#